data_AF-A0A3G6QNT2-F1
#
_entry.id   AF-A0A3G6QNT2-F1
#
_cell.length_a   1.000
_cell.length_b   1.000
_cell.length_c   1.000
_cell.angle_alpha   90.00
_cell.angle_beta   90.00
_cell.angle_gamma   90.00
#
_symmetry.space_group_name_H-M   'P 1'
#
loop_
_entity.id
_entity.type
_entity.pdbx_description
1 polymer ?
#
loop_
_entity_poly.entity_id
_entity_poly.type
_entity_poly.pdbx_seq_one_letter_code
_entity_poly.pdbx_strand_id
1 'polypeptide(L)' 'MKKLVLMILLAIAINSCESNTSETCSYNGHQLHVGEKGGCYYLSSGGNKEYVDKSYCSGCY' A
#
# COMPACT_ATOMS: atom_id res chain seq x y z
N MET A 1 -5.78 -27.02 -36.28
CA MET A 1 -4.86 -27.24 -35.13
C MET A 1 -4.08 -25.99 -34.69
N LYS A 2 -4.04 -24.89 -35.45
CA LYS A 2 -3.37 -23.63 -35.02
C LYS A 2 -4.24 -22.75 -34.10
N LYS A 3 -5.57 -22.87 -34.22
CA LYS A 3 -6.55 -22.14 -33.39
C LYS A 3 -6.63 -22.65 -31.95
N LEU A 4 -6.22 -23.90 -31.71
CA LEU A 4 -6.18 -24.48 -30.37
C LEU A 4 -4.96 -23.98 -29.57
N VAL A 5 -3.83 -23.76 -30.25
CA VAL A 5 -2.61 -23.18 -29.65
C VAL A 5 -2.82 -21.72 -29.25
N LEU A 6 -3.64 -20.97 -30.01
CA LEU A 6 -3.92 -19.55 -29.74
C LEU A 6 -4.72 -19.31 -28.45
N MET A 7 -5.46 -20.32 -27.97
CA MET A 7 -6.25 -20.21 -26.73
C MET A 7 -5.44 -20.56 -25.47
N ILE A 8 -4.34 -21.31 -25.61
CA ILE A 8 -3.46 -21.67 -24.48
C ILE A 8 -2.58 -20.47 -24.05
N LEU A 9 -2.28 -19.55 -24.97
CA LEU A 9 -1.54 -18.31 -24.67
C LEU A 9 -2.32 -17.30 -23.81
N LEU A 10 -3.65 -17.44 -23.69
CA LEU A 10 -4.48 -16.55 -22.87
C LEU A 10 -4.52 -16.97 -21.38
N ALA A 11 -4.04 -18.16 -21.04
CA ALA A 11 -4.10 -18.70 -19.68
C ALA A 11 -2.93 -18.29 -18.77
N ILE A 12 -1.93 -17.54 -19.29
CA ILE A 12 -0.66 -17.28 -18.58
C ILE A 12 -0.60 -15.87 -17.94
N ALA A 13 -1.65 -15.06 -18.06
CA ALA A 13 -1.65 -13.68 -17.53
C ALA A 13 -2.32 -13.53 -16.15
N ILE A 14 -2.53 -14.61 -15.40
CA ILE A 14 -2.94 -14.56 -13.98
C ILE A 14 -1.73 -14.74 -13.06
N ASN A 15 -0.67 -13.96 -13.33
CA ASN A 15 0.44 -13.81 -12.39
C ASN A 15 0.02 -12.80 -11.32
N SER A 16 -0.35 -13.35 -10.16
CA SER A 16 -0.10 -12.83 -8.81
C SER A 16 -0.31 -11.33 -8.60
N CYS A 17 -1.49 -10.97 -8.11
CA CYS A 17 -1.54 -9.90 -7.09
C CYS A 17 -0.87 -10.44 -5.82
N GLU A 18 0.46 -10.38 -5.78
CA GLU A 18 1.17 -10.35 -4.53
C GLU A 18 0.95 -8.95 -3.95
N SER A 19 -0.15 -8.81 -3.21
CA SER A 19 -0.28 -7.71 -2.26
C SER A 19 0.79 -7.95 -1.21
N ASN A 20 2.01 -7.50 -1.52
CA ASN A 20 2.98 -7.11 -0.51
C ASN A 20 2.24 -6.10 0.35
N THR A 21 1.56 -6.62 1.37
CA THR A 21 1.15 -5.84 2.52
C THR A 21 2.46 -5.50 3.21
N SER A 22 3.26 -4.62 2.58
CA SER A 22 3.94 -3.62 3.36
C SER A 22 2.83 -3.09 4.26
N GLU A 23 3.00 -3.27 5.55
CA GLU A 23 2.06 -2.77 6.54
C GLU A 23 1.96 -1.27 6.29
N THR A 24 1.00 -0.90 5.45
CA THR A 24 0.86 0.44 4.95
C THR A 24 0.22 1.15 6.10
N CYS A 25 1.07 1.82 6.85
CA CYS A 25 0.66 2.58 8.00
C CYS A 25 -0.43 3.52 7.55
N SER A 26 -1.63 3.22 8.01
CA SER A 26 -2.83 3.91 7.60
C SER A 26 -3.69 4.14 8.81
N TYR A 27 -4.22 5.34 8.88
CA TYR A 27 -5.09 5.78 9.96
C TYR A 27 -6.28 6.47 9.34
N ASN A 28 -7.48 5.97 9.59
CA ASN A 28 -8.72 6.48 9.00
C ASN A 28 -8.66 6.59 7.46
N GLY A 29 -8.00 5.66 6.78
CA GLY A 29 -7.84 5.67 5.32
C GLY A 29 -6.79 6.66 4.80
N HIS A 30 -6.09 7.36 5.69
CA HIS A 30 -4.95 8.21 5.34
C HIS A 30 -3.64 7.44 5.47
N GLN A 31 -2.75 7.58 4.49
CA GLN A 31 -1.40 7.06 4.58
C GLN A 31 -0.60 7.86 5.62
N LEU A 32 0.04 7.15 6.53
CA LEU A 32 0.91 7.69 7.55
C LEU A 32 2.36 7.68 7.06
N HIS A 33 3.09 8.72 7.45
CA HIS A 33 4.50 8.90 7.20
C HIS A 33 5.23 9.10 8.52
N VAL A 34 6.38 8.45 8.69
CA VAL A 34 7.23 8.65 9.86
C VAL A 34 7.93 10.00 9.73
N GLY A 35 7.71 10.87 10.71
CA GLY A 35 8.39 12.14 10.85
C GLY A 35 9.76 11.99 11.52
N GLU A 36 10.63 12.98 11.29
CA GLU A 36 12.02 13.02 11.78
C GLU A 36 12.16 12.88 13.31
N LYS A 37 11.12 13.22 14.07
CA LYS A 37 11.08 13.13 15.53
C LYS A 37 10.55 11.78 16.05
N GLY A 38 10.34 10.79 15.18
CA GLY A 38 9.91 9.44 15.57
C GLY A 38 8.41 9.28 15.88
N GLY A 39 7.57 10.20 15.37
CA GLY A 39 6.11 10.09 15.38
C GLY A 39 5.57 10.11 13.96
N CYS A 40 4.34 9.62 13.74
CA CYS A 40 3.75 9.56 12.40
C CYS A 40 2.78 10.70 12.17
N TYR A 41 2.66 11.08 10.91
CA TYR A 41 1.70 12.07 10.47
C TYR A 41 1.06 11.65 9.16
N TYR A 42 -0.14 12.14 8.89
CA TYR A 42 -0.71 12.15 7.54
C TYR A 42 -0.83 13.58 7.03
N LEU A 43 -1.05 13.71 5.72
CA LEU A 43 -1.40 14.99 5.11
C LEU A 43 -2.92 15.12 5.08
N SER A 44 -3.44 16.11 5.80
CA SER A 44 -4.86 16.50 5.70
C SER A 44 -5.18 17.00 4.29
N SER A 45 -6.47 17.11 3.95
CA SER A 45 -6.91 17.61 2.64
C SER A 45 -6.38 19.01 2.29
N GLY A 46 -6.00 19.81 3.29
CA GLY A 46 -5.36 21.12 3.12
C GLY A 46 -3.84 21.09 2.99
N GLY A 47 -3.21 19.90 2.94
CA GLY A 47 -1.76 19.73 2.87
C GLY A 47 -1.03 19.92 4.21
N ASN A 48 -1.76 20.09 5.31
CA ASN A 48 -1.15 20.23 6.63
C ASN A 48 -0.79 18.87 7.20
N LYS A 49 0.38 18.78 7.84
CA LYS A 49 0.80 17.57 8.57
C LYS A 49 0.01 17.44 9.86
N GLU A 50 -0.71 16.34 10.01
CA GLU A 50 -1.45 16.02 11.21
C GLU A 50 -0.82 14.80 11.87
N TYR A 51 -0.27 15.01 13.07
CA TYR A 51 0.39 13.96 13.82
C TYR A 51 -0.61 13.07 14.54
N VAL A 52 -0.39 11.77 14.46
CA VAL A 52 -1.19 10.76 15.16
C VAL A 52 -0.42 10.20 16.34
N ASP A 53 -1.13 9.50 17.22
CA ASP A 53 -0.49 8.80 18.33
C ASP A 53 0.51 7.76 17.81
N LYS A 54 1.61 7.57 18.56
CA LYS A 54 2.70 6.66 18.18
C LYS A 54 2.24 5.19 18.10
N SER A 55 1.15 4.81 18.77
CA SER A 55 0.55 3.48 18.60
C SER A 55 0.14 3.18 17.16
N TYR A 56 -0.25 4.19 16.39
CA TYR A 56 -0.57 4.06 14.96
C TYR A 56 0.69 4.00 14.06
N CYS A 57 1.88 4.17 14.65
CA CYS A 57 3.16 4.02 13.97
C CYS A 57 3.76 2.61 14.05
N SER A 58 3.13 1.68 14.76
CA SER A 58 3.65 0.31 14.88
C SER A 58 3.68 -0.34 13.49
N GLY A 59 4.87 -0.74 13.03
CA GLY A 59 5.08 -1.34 11.70
C GLY A 59 5.56 -0.37 10.63
N CYS A 60 5.72 0.92 10.93
CA CYS A 60 6.10 1.95 9.94
C CYS A 60 7.61 2.23 9.83
N TYR A 61 8.44 1.53 10.60
CA TYR A 61 9.88 1.75 10.74
C TYR A 61 10.70 0.59 10.20
#